data_AF-A0A2P6SC82-F1
#
_entry.id   AF-A0A2P6SC82-F1
#
_cell.length_a   1.000
_cell.length_b   1.000
_cell.length_c   1.000
_cell.angle_alpha   90.00
_cell.angle_beta   90.00
_cell.angle_gamma   90.00
#
_symmetry.space_group_name_H-M   'P 1'
#
loop_
_entity.id
_entity.type
_entity.pdbx_description
1 polymer ?
#
loop_
_entity_poly.entity_id
_entity_poly.type
_entity_poly.pdbx_seq_one_letter_code
_entity_poly.pdbx_strand_id
1 'polypeptide(L)'
;MHESETEESAVSELRKRLGISVSLPSNGVPVVDELEDRELIELASSLVGERDTTCEHISHIQALRDHWRNCTARFIPLKELGPLLRDYQRQITRRHLENGGSDPELVESGSPGKVAYGFYHIRNVNQLRMDDIPKLLAEYKQLLN
;
A
#
# COMPACT_ATOMS: atom_id res chain seq x y z
N MET A 1 -5.71 -9.12 -33.37
CA MET A 1 -5.41 -10.47 -32.86
C MET A 1 -4.04 -10.81 -33.42
N HIS A 2 -2.91 -10.91 -32.72
CA HIS A 2 -2.53 -10.98 -31.31
C HIS A 2 -1.20 -10.22 -31.13
N GLU A 3 -1.10 -9.27 -30.21
CA GLU A 3 0.19 -8.65 -29.80
C GLU A 3 0.53 -8.94 -28.33
N SER A 4 -0.42 -9.46 -27.55
CA SER A 4 -0.25 -9.78 -26.14
C SER A 4 0.59 -11.04 -25.89
N GLU A 5 0.57 -12.00 -26.82
CA GLU A 5 1.28 -13.28 -26.68
C GLU A 5 2.79 -13.17 -26.91
N THR A 6 3.24 -12.15 -27.65
CA THR A 6 4.66 -11.96 -28.00
C THR A 6 5.43 -11.22 -26.92
N GLU A 7 4.79 -10.32 -26.18
CA GLU A 7 5.41 -9.59 -25.07
C GLU A 7 5.68 -10.52 -23.87
N GLU A 8 4.73 -11.38 -23.49
CA GLU A 8 4.94 -12.40 -22.46
C GLU A 8 6.10 -13.34 -22.81
N SER A 9 6.26 -13.67 -24.10
CA SER A 9 7.34 -14.49 -24.62
C SER A 9 8.71 -13.80 -24.50
N ALA A 10 8.80 -12.50 -24.83
CA ALA A 10 10.04 -11.73 -24.74
C ALA A 10 10.51 -11.56 -23.28
N VAL A 11 9.59 -11.27 -22.36
CA VAL A 11 9.91 -11.12 -20.93
C VAL A 11 10.33 -12.48 -20.35
N SER A 12 9.65 -13.57 -20.72
CA SER A 12 10.01 -14.92 -20.31
C SER A 12 11.41 -15.34 -20.79
N GLU A 13 11.77 -14.98 -22.03
CA GLU A 13 13.10 -15.26 -22.57
C GLU A 13 14.20 -14.43 -21.88
N LEU A 14 13.93 -13.16 -21.58
CA LEU A 14 14.84 -12.31 -20.80
C LEU A 14 15.09 -12.88 -19.39
N ARG A 15 14.04 -13.32 -18.69
CA ARG A 15 14.16 -13.97 -17.36
C ARG A 15 15.08 -15.18 -17.40
N LYS A 16 14.90 -16.04 -18.41
CA LYS A 16 15.69 -17.26 -18.61
C LYS A 16 17.16 -16.92 -18.89
N ARG A 17 17.43 -15.92 -19.74
CA ARG A 17 18.80 -15.45 -20.05
C ARG A 17 19.50 -14.84 -18.84
N LEU A 18 18.75 -14.17 -17.98
CA LEU A 18 19.27 -13.56 -16.75
C LEU A 18 19.40 -14.55 -15.58
N GLY A 19 19.00 -15.82 -15.75
CA GLY A 19 19.08 -16.85 -14.71
C GLY A 19 18.16 -16.59 -13.50
N ILE A 20 17.10 -15.80 -13.70
CA ILE A 20 16.15 -15.42 -12.64
C ILE A 20 15.15 -16.58 -12.48
N SER A 21 15.55 -17.61 -11.73
CA SER A 21 14.66 -18.67 -11.25
C SER A 21 13.98 -18.20 -9.98
N VAL A 22 12.96 -17.37 -10.12
CA VAL A 22 12.23 -16.84 -8.96
C VAL A 22 10.84 -17.47 -8.98
N SER A 23 10.64 -18.49 -8.15
CA SER A 23 9.35 -18.62 -7.46
C SER A 23 9.20 -17.30 -6.73
N LEU A 24 8.49 -16.34 -7.32
CA LEU A 24 8.32 -15.02 -6.73
C LEU A 24 7.75 -15.26 -5.33
N PRO A 25 8.50 -15.03 -4.23
CA PRO A 25 7.79 -14.80 -2.99
C PRO A 25 6.83 -13.68 -3.35
N SER A 26 5.55 -13.79 -3.01
CA SER A 26 4.58 -12.70 -3.20
C SER A 26 5.30 -11.38 -2.87
N ASN A 27 5.78 -10.65 -3.89
CA ASN A 27 6.88 -9.69 -3.71
C ASN A 27 6.34 -8.33 -3.30
N GLY A 28 5.10 -8.31 -2.82
CA GLY A 28 4.63 -7.27 -1.96
C GLY A 28 5.37 -7.37 -0.63
N VAL A 29 5.60 -6.22 0.01
CA VAL A 29 5.78 -6.19 1.46
C VAL A 29 4.71 -7.11 2.05
N PRO A 30 5.02 -8.09 2.93
CA PRO A 30 3.99 -8.87 3.59
C PRO A 30 3.14 -7.89 4.38
N VAL A 31 2.02 -7.49 3.80
CA VAL A 31 1.11 -6.55 4.41
C VAL A 31 0.38 -7.35 5.50
N VAL A 32 0.92 -7.27 6.72
CA VAL A 32 0.31 -7.78 7.96
C VAL A 32 -1.14 -7.35 7.99
N ASP A 33 -2.11 -8.24 8.23
CA ASP A 33 -3.54 -7.89 8.18
C ASP A 33 -3.91 -6.73 9.14
N GLU A 34 -4.99 -6.00 8.84
CA GLU A 34 -5.35 -4.81 9.62
C GLU A 34 -5.80 -5.16 11.03
N LEU A 35 -6.28 -6.40 11.25
CA LEU A 35 -6.64 -6.95 12.55
C LEU A 35 -5.44 -7.55 13.30
N GLU A 36 -4.29 -7.68 12.64
CA GLU A 36 -3.04 -8.16 13.24
C GLU A 36 -2.07 -7.02 13.56
N ASP A 37 -2.26 -5.84 12.94
CA ASP A 37 -1.45 -4.64 13.18
C ASP A 37 -1.82 -3.98 14.51
N ARG A 38 -1.16 -4.39 15.60
CA ARG A 38 -1.39 -3.87 16.95
C ARG A 38 -1.27 -2.35 17.04
N GLU A 39 -0.30 -1.75 16.37
CA GLU A 39 -0.10 -0.28 16.41
C GLU A 39 -1.27 0.44 15.72
N LEU A 40 -1.78 -0.12 14.61
CA LEU A 40 -2.96 0.40 13.92
C LEU A 40 -4.20 0.34 14.82
N ILE A 41 -4.41 -0.80 15.48
CA ILE A 41 -5.55 -1.01 16.40
C ILE A 41 -5.46 -0.07 17.60
N GLU A 42 -4.28 0.05 18.22
CA GLU A 42 -4.06 0.95 19.36
C GLU A 42 -4.32 2.42 18.97
N LEU A 43 -3.84 2.87 17.80
CA LEU A 43 -4.14 4.21 17.30
C LEU A 43 -5.63 4.42 17.03
N ALA A 44 -6.27 3.46 16.37
CA ALA A 44 -7.68 3.53 16.03
C ALA A 44 -8.56 3.60 17.29
N SER A 45 -8.27 2.75 18.29
CA SER A 45 -8.97 2.76 19.58
C SER A 45 -8.70 4.05 20.37
N SER A 46 -7.48 4.59 20.31
CA SER A 46 -7.14 5.86 20.97
C SER A 46 -7.88 7.07 20.37
N LEU A 47 -8.22 7.01 19.09
CA LEU A 47 -8.95 8.06 18.38
C LEU A 47 -10.44 8.06 18.75
N VAL A 48 -11.05 6.88 18.87
CA VAL A 48 -12.50 6.73 19.11
C VAL A 48 -12.85 6.68 20.60
N GLY A 49 -11.91 6.32 21.48
CA GLY A 49 -12.13 6.28 22.92
C GLY A 49 -12.68 4.94 23.45
N GLU A 50 -12.13 3.81 22.94
CA GLU A 50 -12.26 2.43 23.44
C GLU A 50 -13.56 1.63 23.12
N ARG A 51 -13.37 0.34 22.72
CA ARG A 51 -14.09 -0.92 23.06
C ARG A 51 -13.50 -2.11 22.25
N ASP A 52 -13.54 -3.31 22.85
CA ASP A 52 -12.70 -4.49 22.56
C ASP A 52 -13.29 -5.53 21.58
N THR A 53 -14.33 -5.22 20.80
CA THR A 53 -14.87 -6.20 19.85
C THR A 53 -14.27 -6.05 18.45
N THR A 54 -14.13 -7.16 17.71
CA THR A 54 -13.62 -7.16 16.33
C THR A 54 -14.43 -6.28 15.38
N CYS A 55 -15.76 -6.19 15.59
CA CYS A 55 -16.64 -5.31 14.81
C CYS A 55 -16.35 -3.82 15.08
N GLU A 56 -16.01 -3.48 16.33
CA GLU A 56 -15.60 -2.13 16.71
C GLU A 56 -14.21 -1.79 16.15
N HIS A 57 -13.27 -2.74 16.11
CA HIS A 57 -11.94 -2.51 15.50
C HIS A 57 -12.02 -2.10 14.03
N ILE A 58 -12.85 -2.76 13.21
CA ILE A 58 -13.02 -2.38 11.80
C ILE A 58 -13.57 -0.95 11.70
N SER A 59 -14.56 -0.61 12.54
CA SER A 59 -15.16 0.73 12.58
C SER A 59 -14.15 1.79 13.05
N HIS A 60 -13.30 1.46 14.02
CA HIS A 60 -12.24 2.35 14.51
C HIS A 60 -11.16 2.57 13.44
N ILE A 61 -10.78 1.51 12.72
CA ILE A 61 -9.82 1.61 11.62
C ILE A 61 -10.40 2.51 10.51
N GLN A 62 -11.68 2.37 10.17
CA GLN A 62 -12.34 3.27 9.22
C GLN A 62 -12.31 4.73 9.70
N ALA A 63 -12.62 4.99 10.98
CA ALA A 63 -12.51 6.32 11.56
C ALA A 63 -11.08 6.88 11.50
N LEU A 64 -10.07 6.03 11.70
CA LEU A 64 -8.66 6.41 11.55
C LEU A 64 -8.28 6.73 10.10
N ARG A 65 -8.79 5.96 9.13
CA ARG A 65 -8.62 6.27 7.70
C ARG A 65 -9.26 7.60 7.32
N ASP A 66 -10.45 7.88 7.84
CA ASP A 66 -11.13 9.16 7.65
C ASP A 66 -10.37 10.30 8.32
N HIS A 67 -9.77 10.06 9.48
CA HIS A 67 -8.87 11.02 10.13
C HIS A 67 -7.69 11.35 9.20
N TRP A 68 -6.96 10.36 8.68
CA TRP A 68 -5.84 10.58 7.76
C TRP A 68 -6.27 11.23 6.44
N ARG A 69 -7.45 10.87 5.91
CA ARG A 69 -8.05 11.48 4.72
C ARG A 69 -8.28 12.99 4.91
N ASN A 70 -8.72 13.40 6.09
CA ASN A 70 -9.03 14.80 6.40
C ASN A 70 -7.85 15.55 7.05
N CYS A 71 -6.81 14.85 7.50
CA CYS A 71 -5.65 15.45 8.15
C CYS A 71 -4.84 16.31 7.17
N THR A 72 -4.26 17.38 7.70
CA THR A 72 -3.26 18.20 7.01
C THR A 72 -1.87 17.75 7.46
N ALA A 73 -0.93 17.59 6.52
CA ALA A 73 0.41 17.08 6.78
C ALA A 73 1.18 17.76 7.93
N ARG A 74 0.88 19.03 8.23
CA ARG A 74 1.50 19.76 9.34
C ARG A 74 1.04 19.32 10.73
N PHE A 75 -0.11 18.66 10.83
CA PHE A 75 -0.73 18.26 12.08
C PHE A 75 -0.68 16.75 12.34
N ILE A 76 -0.09 15.96 11.43
CA ILE A 76 0.01 14.52 11.64
C ILE A 76 1.07 14.22 12.72
N PRO A 77 0.71 13.47 13.78
CA PRO A 77 1.69 13.04 14.77
C PRO A 77 2.69 12.05 14.16
N LEU A 78 3.97 12.17 14.53
CA LEU A 78 5.02 11.27 14.02
C LEU A 78 4.75 9.79 14.30
N LYS A 79 4.11 9.49 15.44
CA LYS A 79 3.69 8.13 15.82
C LYS A 79 2.73 7.48 14.83
N GLU A 80 2.00 8.27 14.03
CA GLU A 80 1.02 7.77 13.06
C GLU A 80 1.65 7.46 11.70
N LEU A 81 2.85 7.95 11.41
CA LEU A 81 3.47 7.79 10.10
C LEU A 81 3.78 6.33 9.76
N GLY A 82 4.12 5.51 10.75
CA GLY A 82 4.35 4.07 10.55
C GLY A 82 3.08 3.32 10.18
N PRO A 83 2.05 3.38 11.03
CA PRO A 83 0.74 2.79 10.73
C PRO A 83 0.13 3.32 9.44
N LEU A 84 0.26 4.63 9.15
CA LEU A 84 -0.18 5.23 7.89
C LEU A 84 0.52 4.62 6.68
N LEU A 85 1.86 4.49 6.71
CA LEU A 85 2.61 3.94 5.60
C LEU A 85 2.25 2.47 5.33
N ARG A 86 2.08 1.68 6.39
CA ARG A 86 1.64 0.28 6.26
C ARG A 86 0.22 0.19 5.74
N ASP A 87 -0.69 1.04 6.21
CA ASP A 87 -2.07 1.08 5.69
C ASP A 87 -2.12 1.56 4.24
N TYR A 88 -1.26 2.49 3.83
CA TYR A 88 -1.10 2.88 2.43
C TYR A 88 -0.71 1.67 1.55
N GLN A 89 0.29 0.90 1.97
CA GLN A 89 0.69 -0.33 1.28
C GLN A 89 -0.46 -1.34 1.24
N ARG A 90 -1.20 -1.48 2.35
CA ARG A 90 -2.38 -2.34 2.45
C ARG A 90 -3.48 -1.98 1.45
N GLN A 91 -3.82 -0.69 1.34
CA GLN A 91 -4.84 -0.24 0.39
C GLN A 91 -4.45 -0.55 -1.05
N ILE A 92 -3.17 -0.36 -1.39
CA ILE A 92 -2.63 -0.67 -2.71
C ILE A 92 -2.74 -2.18 -2.99
N THR A 93 -2.24 -3.01 -2.07
CA THR A 93 -2.28 -4.47 -2.24
C THR A 93 -3.71 -4.99 -2.36
N ARG A 94 -4.66 -4.47 -1.56
CA ARG A 94 -6.08 -4.81 -1.65
C ARG A 94 -6.69 -4.45 -3.01
N ARG A 95 -6.45 -3.22 -3.50
CA ARG A 95 -6.91 -2.79 -4.83
C ARG A 95 -6.35 -3.66 -5.97
N HIS A 96 -5.10 -4.07 -5.87
CA HIS A 96 -4.50 -4.98 -6.86
C HIS A 96 -5.11 -6.37 -6.84
N LEU A 97 -5.44 -6.89 -5.65
CA LEU A 97 -6.08 -8.19 -5.50
C LEU A 97 -7.52 -8.16 -6.04
N GLU A 98 -8.28 -7.10 -5.73
CA GLU A 98 -9.67 -6.90 -6.17
C GLU A 98 -9.80 -6.67 -7.68
N ASN A 99 -8.83 -5.99 -8.31
CA ASN A 99 -8.81 -5.73 -9.76
C ASN A 99 -8.41 -6.94 -10.62
N GLY A 100 -8.47 -8.15 -10.07
CA GLY A 100 -8.23 -9.39 -10.79
C GLY A 100 -6.74 -9.67 -10.98
N GLY A 101 -6.02 -9.87 -9.87
CA GLY A 101 -4.80 -10.70 -9.75
C GLY A 101 -3.79 -10.66 -10.89
N SER A 102 -3.68 -9.55 -11.61
CA SER A 102 -2.66 -9.37 -12.62
C SER A 102 -1.39 -9.09 -11.85
N ASP A 103 -0.48 -10.05 -11.97
CA ASP A 103 0.86 -10.14 -11.40
C ASP A 103 1.43 -8.76 -10.95
N PRO A 104 2.04 -8.63 -9.76
CA PRO A 104 2.79 -7.42 -9.36
C PRO A 104 4.00 -7.09 -10.25
N GLU A 105 4.03 -7.58 -11.49
CA GLU A 105 5.00 -7.23 -12.48
C GLU A 105 4.63 -5.95 -13.23
N LEU A 106 5.68 -5.14 -13.35
CA LEU A 106 5.77 -3.91 -14.12
C LEU A 106 5.14 -2.69 -13.45
N VAL A 107 5.81 -2.27 -12.37
CA VAL A 107 5.94 -0.85 -12.01
C VAL A 107 6.86 -0.10 -13.03
N GLU A 108 7.43 -0.79 -14.03
CA GLU A 108 8.13 -0.19 -15.17
C GLU A 108 7.60 -0.73 -16.51
N SER A 109 6.33 -0.49 -16.85
CA SER A 109 5.94 -0.47 -18.26
C SER A 109 5.18 0.81 -18.56
N GLY A 110 5.66 1.54 -19.56
CA GLY A 110 5.21 2.86 -20.01
C GLY A 110 3.82 2.89 -20.63
N SER A 111 2.84 2.27 -19.97
CA SER A 111 1.42 2.50 -20.25
C SER A 111 0.99 3.82 -19.57
N PRO A 112 0.40 4.78 -20.32
CA PRO A 112 0.06 6.11 -19.82
C PRO A 112 -1.24 6.08 -18.98
N GLY A 113 -1.29 5.22 -17.95
CA GLY A 113 -2.49 5.05 -17.14
C GLY A 113 -2.34 4.24 -15.83
N LYS A 114 -1.19 3.63 -15.55
CA LYS A 114 -0.96 2.97 -14.25
C LYS A 114 -0.42 3.97 -13.24
N VAL A 115 -1.17 4.17 -12.13
CA VAL A 115 -0.76 5.02 -11.01
C VAL A 115 0.49 4.41 -10.38
N ALA A 116 1.64 5.07 -10.53
CA ALA A 116 2.84 4.69 -9.80
C ALA A 116 2.70 5.14 -8.34
N TYR A 117 2.66 4.18 -7.43
CA TYR A 117 2.58 4.43 -5.99
C TYR A 117 3.96 4.81 -5.45
N GLY A 118 4.19 6.11 -5.26
CA GLY A 118 5.52 6.68 -5.01
C GLY A 118 6.16 6.20 -3.71
N PHE A 119 5.38 5.77 -2.74
CA PHE A 119 5.85 5.43 -1.40
C PHE A 119 5.79 3.92 -1.09
N TYR A 120 5.33 3.09 -2.03
CA TYR A 120 5.11 1.66 -1.77
C TYR A 120 6.41 0.91 -1.44
N HIS A 121 7.53 1.34 -2.00
CA HIS A 121 8.86 0.75 -1.78
C HIS A 121 9.48 1.09 -0.41
N ILE A 122 8.90 2.01 0.36
CA ILE A 122 9.44 2.45 1.65
C ILE A 122 9.18 1.37 2.70
N ARG A 123 10.24 0.89 3.34
CA ARG A 123 10.16 -0.19 4.35
C ARG A 123 10.12 0.33 5.77
N ASN A 124 10.62 1.55 5.98
CA ASN A 124 10.72 2.15 7.30
C ASN A 124 10.40 3.65 7.23
N VAL A 125 9.64 4.15 8.21
CA VAL A 125 9.29 5.56 8.35
C VAL A 125 10.51 6.48 8.38
N ASN A 126 11.66 5.98 8.87
CA ASN A 126 12.91 6.74 8.89
C ASN A 126 13.43 7.11 7.48
N GLN A 127 12.94 6.44 6.43
CA GLN A 127 13.25 6.77 5.05
C GLN A 127 12.33 7.87 4.48
N LEU A 128 11.22 8.19 5.17
CA LEU A 128 10.28 9.23 4.77
C LEU A 128 10.82 10.59 5.22
N ARG A 129 11.00 11.53 4.28
CA ARG A 129 11.38 12.90 4.62
C ARG A 129 10.13 13.69 5.02
N MET A 130 10.31 14.74 5.81
CA MET A 130 9.19 15.61 6.21
C MET A 130 8.45 16.21 5.00
N ASP A 131 9.17 16.52 3.93
CA ASP A 131 8.62 17.04 2.68
C ASP A 131 7.84 16.00 1.85
N ASP A 132 7.98 14.72 2.20
CA ASP A 132 7.29 13.62 1.54
C ASP A 132 5.93 13.34 2.18
N ILE A 133 5.72 13.72 3.45
CA ILE A 133 4.45 13.52 4.17
C ILE A 133 3.25 14.14 3.43
N PRO A 134 3.30 15.39 2.91
CA PRO A 134 2.19 15.95 2.15
C PRO A 134 1.86 15.16 0.88
N LYS A 135 2.89 14.62 0.21
CA LYS A 135 2.73 13.83 -1.02
C LYS A 135 2.14 12.46 -0.72
N LEU A 136 2.63 11.80 0.34
CA LEU A 136 2.10 10.53 0.83
C LEU A 136 0.62 10.66 1.17
N LEU A 137 0.22 11.70 1.92
CA LEU A 137 -1.18 11.94 2.25
C LEU A 137 -2.02 12.26 1.01
N ALA A 138 -1.47 12.96 0.01
CA ALA A 138 -2.19 13.23 -1.23
C ALA A 138 -2.48 11.93 -2.01
N GLU A 139 -1.49 11.04 -2.16
CA GLU A 139 -1.70 9.73 -2.78
C GLU A 139 -2.66 8.87 -1.95
N TYR A 140 -2.50 8.86 -0.62
CA TYR A 140 -3.38 8.12 0.28
C TYR A 140 -4.86 8.55 0.15
N LYS A 141 -5.13 9.85 -0.01
CA LYS A 141 -6.50 10.35 -0.25
C LYS A 141 -7.08 9.85 -1.59
N GLN A 142 -6.25 9.70 -2.62
CA GLN A 142 -6.67 9.12 -3.90
C GLN A 142 -6.93 7.62 -3.81
N LEU A 143 -6.26 6.92 -2.88
CA LEU A 143 -6.47 5.50 -2.58
C LEU A 143 -7.75 5.20 -1.80
N LEU A 144 -8.38 6.19 -1.20
CA LEU A 144 -9.64 6.04 -0.46
C LEU A 144 -10.85 6.60 -1.23
N ASN A 145 -10.62 7.18 -2.42
CA ASN A 145 -11.67 7.65 -3.32
C ASN A 145 -12.16 6.54 -4.24
#